data_AF-A0A4Q1ZV34-F1
#
_entry.id   AF-A0A4Q1ZV34-F1
#
_cell.length_a   1.000
_cell.length_b   1.000
_cell.length_c   1.000
_cell.angle_alpha   90.00
_cell.angle_beta   90.00
_cell.angle_gamma   90.00
#
_symmetry.space_group_name_H-M   'P 1'
#
loop_
_entity.id
_entity.type
_entity.pdbx_description
1 polymer ?
#
loop_
_entity_poly.entity_id
_entity_poly.type
_entity_poly.pdbx_seq_one_letter_code
_entity_poly.pdbx_strand_id
1 'polypeptide(L)'
;MDENEIKIYIQNQIGQPIDSKVLADLVKYSKPHFNMLFKDKTGMTVKRYILNARLSEACIMLMDKEKQLTEIALDLGFEHYDTFRRAFKAKMCMTPSVYRRIQSECDQKGESKMNHEIIKQLKSCSDEDKNKALELVKEVLVAAQHARSNGLVALSDLKLPLLGRMEFYKKALSLMIDGTDPDLLSQVLETILLVGNYSSLELLERTIVLVGITEIQKGTNIQLQKPRLLSLLGEGYINKLEELSGDSFKRTEIMALLAGMDKSYETSNDVVTFEKLIRSFDKRSLQRILREVKVDIAAKAIVGLQSDVQQSLVDALFGANLTMLLNDLEFYPCSFEVTVIAQKNIINTISMLRTAGDLL
;
A
#
# COMPACT_ATOMS: atom_id res chain seq x y z
N MET A 1 16.40 7.37 18.71
CA MET A 1 16.54 6.74 17.38
C MET A 1 15.79 7.57 16.36
N ASP A 2 16.53 8.29 15.51
CA ASP A 2 15.99 8.95 14.32
C ASP A 2 15.75 7.87 13.24
N GLU A 3 14.49 7.69 12.85
CA GLU A 3 14.10 6.68 11.86
C GLU A 3 14.44 7.11 10.44
N ASN A 4 14.48 8.43 10.17
CA ASN A 4 14.72 8.94 8.83
C ASN A 4 16.16 8.68 8.39
N GLU A 5 17.12 8.84 9.30
CA GLU A 5 18.53 8.56 9.03
C GLU A 5 18.76 7.08 8.66
N ILE A 6 18.11 6.16 9.38
CA ILE A 6 18.19 4.72 9.10
C ILE A 6 17.53 4.39 7.75
N LYS A 7 16.36 4.96 7.46
CA LYS A 7 15.65 4.78 6.19
C LYS A 7 16.51 5.24 5.01
N ILE A 8 17.05 6.45 5.08
CA ILE A 8 17.93 7.03 4.04
C ILE A 8 19.14 6.13 3.83
N TYR A 9 19.78 5.65 4.91
CA TYR A 9 20.92 4.75 4.80
C TYR A 9 20.55 3.44 4.08
N ILE A 10 19.43 2.81 4.47
CA ILE A 10 18.98 1.56 3.85
C ILE A 10 18.66 1.77 2.37
N GLN A 11 17.99 2.88 2.01
CA GLN A 11 17.67 3.19 0.62
C GLN A 11 18.95 3.38 -0.22
N ASN A 12 19.92 4.14 0.30
CA ASN A 12 21.18 4.40 -0.40
C ASN A 12 22.08 3.15 -0.56
N GLN A 13 21.90 2.15 0.31
CA GLN A 13 22.70 0.93 0.34
C GLN A 13 21.88 -0.33 -0.01
N ILE A 14 20.74 -0.17 -0.68
CA ILE A 14 19.72 -1.22 -0.80
C ILE A 14 20.24 -2.49 -1.48
N GLY A 15 21.15 -2.33 -2.45
CA GLY A 15 21.83 -3.39 -3.18
C GLY A 15 22.98 -4.06 -2.45
N GLN A 16 23.45 -3.48 -1.35
CA GLN A 16 24.59 -3.99 -0.59
C GLN A 16 24.15 -4.85 0.60
N PRO A 17 25.02 -5.74 1.13
CA PRO A 17 24.77 -6.41 2.39
C PRO A 17 24.69 -5.40 3.55
N ILE A 18 23.51 -5.25 4.16
CA ILE A 18 23.31 -4.36 5.30
C ILE A 18 23.21 -5.20 6.58
N ASP A 19 24.22 -5.10 7.46
CA ASP A 19 24.13 -5.65 8.82
C ASP A 19 23.47 -4.63 9.76
N SER A 20 22.49 -5.09 10.52
CA SER A 20 21.94 -4.42 11.72
C SER A 20 22.99 -3.82 12.66
N LYS A 21 24.23 -4.33 12.71
CA LYS A 21 25.33 -3.71 13.47
C LYS A 21 25.66 -2.31 12.94
N VAL A 22 25.79 -2.17 11.62
CA VAL A 22 26.12 -0.88 10.97
C VAL A 22 25.02 0.14 11.25
N LEU A 23 23.76 -0.30 11.18
CA LEU A 23 22.62 0.57 11.50
C LEU A 23 22.58 0.95 12.99
N ALA A 24 22.93 0.03 13.89
CA ALA A 24 23.03 0.33 15.31
C ALA A 24 24.12 1.37 15.61
N ASP A 25 25.28 1.22 14.98
CA ASP A 25 26.42 2.14 15.11
C ASP A 25 26.07 3.54 14.56
N LEU A 26 25.32 3.61 13.44
CA LEU A 26 24.84 4.87 12.84
C LEU A 26 24.05 5.73 13.84
N VAL A 27 23.16 5.09 14.61
CA VAL A 27 22.34 5.77 15.64
C VAL A 27 22.91 5.64 17.06
N LYS A 28 24.19 5.26 17.19
CA LYS A 28 24.94 5.16 18.45
C LYS A 28 24.28 4.26 19.52
N TYR A 29 23.68 3.16 19.09
CA TYR A 29 23.12 2.12 19.99
C TYR A 29 23.91 0.81 19.89
N SER A 30 23.85 0.00 20.95
CA SER A 30 24.31 -1.38 20.85
C SER A 30 23.39 -2.20 19.94
N LYS A 31 23.94 -3.18 19.21
CA LYS A 31 23.19 -4.06 18.29
C LYS A 31 21.91 -4.69 18.91
N PRO A 32 21.93 -5.23 20.15
CA PRO A 32 20.72 -5.79 20.77
C PRO A 32 19.67 -4.72 21.07
N HIS A 33 20.09 -3.59 21.63
CA HIS A 33 19.18 -2.49 21.97
C HIS A 33 18.56 -1.86 20.72
N PHE A 34 19.37 -1.68 19.67
CA PHE A 34 18.91 -1.25 18.36
C PHE A 34 17.87 -2.19 17.77
N ASN A 35 18.14 -3.51 17.71
CA ASN A 35 17.19 -4.45 17.13
C ASN A 35 15.85 -4.50 17.88
N MET A 36 15.89 -4.40 19.21
CA MET A 36 14.70 -4.32 20.05
C MET A 36 13.92 -3.03 19.78
N LEU A 37 14.59 -1.87 19.84
CA LEU A 37 13.97 -0.57 19.62
C LEU A 37 13.46 -0.41 18.18
N PHE A 38 14.22 -0.88 17.19
CA PHE A 38 13.84 -0.86 15.80
C PHE A 38 12.58 -1.71 15.56
N LYS A 39 12.51 -2.91 16.16
CA LYS A 39 11.32 -3.76 16.05
C LYS A 39 10.12 -3.16 16.76
N ASP A 40 10.32 -2.57 17.94
CA ASP A 40 9.26 -1.89 18.69
C ASP A 40 8.68 -0.70 17.90
N LYS A 41 9.56 0.06 17.25
CA LYS A 41 9.18 1.23 16.45
C LYS A 41 8.59 0.90 15.08
N THR A 42 9.19 -0.04 14.35
CA THR A 42 8.81 -0.35 12.96
C THR A 42 7.86 -1.54 12.85
N GLY A 43 7.61 -2.25 13.94
CA GLY A 43 6.83 -3.50 13.99
C GLY A 43 7.55 -4.71 13.38
N MET A 44 8.75 -4.55 12.82
CA MET A 44 9.45 -5.62 12.11
C MET A 44 10.94 -5.68 12.41
N THR A 45 11.55 -6.84 12.18
CA THR A 45 13.01 -6.95 12.30
C THR A 45 13.68 -6.16 11.19
N VAL A 46 14.90 -5.70 11.46
CA VAL A 46 15.76 -5.01 10.48
C VAL A 46 15.87 -5.79 9.17
N LYS A 47 16.07 -7.11 9.25
CA LYS A 47 16.15 -7.99 8.08
C LYS A 47 14.86 -7.98 7.25
N ARG A 48 13.70 -8.00 7.91
CA ARG A 48 12.39 -7.95 7.24
C ARG A 48 12.15 -6.57 6.62
N TYR A 49 12.57 -5.51 7.29
CA TYR A 49 12.49 -4.14 6.78
C TYR A 49 13.29 -3.96 5.49
N ILE A 50 14.56 -4.39 5.48
CA ILE A 50 15.42 -4.35 4.29
C ILE A 50 14.83 -5.17 3.14
N LEU A 51 14.30 -6.37 3.44
CA LEU A 51 13.64 -7.19 2.42
C LEU A 51 12.44 -6.48 1.80
N ASN A 52 11.58 -5.86 2.62
CA ASN A 52 10.42 -5.13 2.12
C ASN A 52 10.85 -3.94 1.25
N ALA A 53 11.83 -3.15 1.70
CA ALA A 53 12.37 -2.04 0.93
C ALA A 53 12.90 -2.50 -0.44
N ARG A 54 13.67 -3.59 -0.49
CA ARG A 54 14.17 -4.18 -1.74
C ARG A 54 13.04 -4.62 -2.68
N LEU A 55 11.98 -5.21 -2.14
CA LEU A 55 10.84 -5.64 -2.96
C LEU A 55 10.00 -4.46 -3.46
N SER A 56 9.90 -3.37 -2.69
CA SER A 56 9.29 -2.12 -3.15
C SER A 56 10.09 -1.48 -4.28
N GLU A 57 11.42 -1.41 -4.14
CA GLU A 57 12.31 -0.90 -5.18
C GLU A 57 12.25 -1.79 -6.45
N ALA A 58 12.14 -3.11 -6.28
CA ALA A 58 11.92 -4.02 -7.39
C ALA A 58 10.68 -3.66 -8.22
N CYS A 59 9.58 -3.27 -7.58
CA CYS A 59 8.38 -2.85 -8.31
C CYS A 59 8.64 -1.65 -9.22
N ILE A 60 9.50 -0.71 -8.80
CA ILE A 60 9.90 0.47 -9.58
C ILE A 60 10.81 0.03 -10.73
N MET A 61 11.86 -0.74 -10.43
CA MET A 61 12.80 -1.23 -11.43
C MET A 61 12.16 -2.14 -12.49
N LEU A 62 11.08 -2.85 -12.13
CA LEU A 62 10.34 -3.70 -13.05
C LEU A 62 9.53 -2.90 -14.09
N MET A 63 9.36 -1.60 -13.91
CA MET A 63 8.79 -0.70 -14.91
C MET A 63 9.76 -0.45 -16.09
N ASP A 64 11.07 -0.56 -15.85
CA ASP A 64 12.06 -0.54 -16.93
C ASP A 64 12.04 -1.89 -17.69
N LYS A 65 11.63 -1.81 -18.97
CA LYS A 65 11.47 -2.96 -19.85
C LYS A 65 12.79 -3.50 -20.37
N GLU A 66 13.82 -2.66 -20.44
CA GLU A 66 15.11 -3.02 -21.02
C GLU A 66 15.99 -3.76 -20.00
N LYS A 67 15.76 -3.51 -18.71
CA LYS A 67 16.54 -4.12 -17.63
C LYS A 67 16.19 -5.60 -17.43
N GLN A 68 17.18 -6.48 -17.33
CA GLN A 68 16.90 -7.91 -17.15
C GLN A 68 16.40 -8.20 -15.73
N LEU A 69 15.47 -9.17 -15.59
CA LEU A 69 14.93 -9.56 -14.28
C LEU A 69 16.01 -10.08 -13.31
N THR A 70 17.04 -10.72 -13.87
CA THR A 70 18.23 -11.20 -13.17
C THR A 70 19.08 -10.04 -12.65
N GLU A 71 19.30 -9.01 -13.47
CA GLU A 71 20.03 -7.80 -13.09
C GLU A 71 19.31 -7.05 -11.98
N ILE A 72 17.99 -6.89 -12.07
CA ILE A 72 17.19 -6.28 -10.99
C ILE A 72 17.38 -7.02 -9.67
N ALA A 73 17.39 -8.36 -9.70
CA ALA A 73 17.61 -9.14 -8.48
C ALA A 73 19.00 -8.87 -7.87
N LEU A 74 20.03 -8.83 -8.70
CA LEU A 74 21.42 -8.58 -8.26
C LEU A 74 21.60 -7.16 -7.72
N ASP A 75 21.04 -6.16 -8.39
CA ASP A 75 21.09 -4.75 -7.99
C ASP A 75 20.39 -4.49 -6.66
N LEU A 76 19.43 -5.34 -6.30
CA LEU A 76 18.73 -5.30 -5.01
C LEU A 76 19.39 -6.18 -3.94
N GLY A 77 20.59 -6.70 -4.22
CA GLY A 77 21.36 -7.48 -3.26
C GLY A 77 20.79 -8.86 -2.98
N PHE A 78 20.09 -9.47 -3.94
CA PHE A 78 19.80 -10.91 -3.93
C PHE A 78 20.91 -11.65 -4.66
N GLU A 79 21.45 -12.71 -4.04
CA GLU A 79 22.50 -13.53 -4.66
C GLU A 79 22.02 -14.25 -5.93
N HIS A 80 20.74 -14.64 -5.96
CA HIS A 80 20.16 -15.41 -7.06
C HIS A 80 18.75 -14.93 -7.40
N TYR A 81 18.43 -14.96 -8.69
CA TYR A 81 17.10 -14.61 -9.21
C TYR A 81 15.99 -15.44 -8.59
N ASP A 82 16.20 -16.73 -8.33
CA ASP A 82 15.17 -17.58 -7.71
C ASP A 82 14.80 -17.14 -6.29
N THR A 83 15.78 -16.67 -5.52
CA THR A 83 15.54 -16.13 -4.18
C THR A 83 14.71 -14.86 -4.26
N PHE A 84 15.07 -13.95 -5.16
CA PHE A 84 14.28 -12.76 -5.47
C PHE A 84 12.87 -13.12 -5.92
N ARG A 85 12.73 -13.99 -6.93
CA ARG A 85 11.44 -14.41 -7.48
C ARG A 85 10.53 -15.03 -6.44
N ARG A 86 11.05 -15.87 -5.54
CA ARG A 86 10.26 -16.46 -4.44
C ARG A 86 9.84 -15.40 -3.43
N ALA A 87 10.74 -14.51 -3.03
CA ALA A 87 10.43 -13.42 -2.11
C ALA A 87 9.42 -12.43 -2.71
N PHE A 88 9.62 -12.04 -3.97
CA PHE A 88 8.73 -11.16 -4.73
C PHE A 88 7.37 -11.81 -4.94
N LYS A 89 7.31 -13.09 -5.37
CA LYS A 89 6.04 -13.81 -5.51
C LYS A 89 5.33 -13.96 -4.16
N ALA A 90 6.06 -14.21 -3.08
CA ALA A 90 5.48 -14.31 -1.75
C ALA A 90 4.89 -12.96 -1.26
N LYS A 91 5.47 -11.82 -1.69
CA LYS A 91 4.98 -10.49 -1.31
C LYS A 91 3.93 -9.92 -2.26
N MET A 92 4.10 -10.11 -3.56
CA MET A 92 3.29 -9.50 -4.62
C MET A 92 2.28 -10.47 -5.23
N CYS A 93 2.25 -11.72 -4.76
CA CYS A 93 1.39 -12.81 -5.25
C CYS A 93 1.52 -13.16 -6.73
N MET A 94 2.45 -12.54 -7.43
CA MET A 94 2.79 -12.79 -8.82
C MET A 94 4.30 -12.75 -9.01
N THR A 95 4.79 -13.44 -10.03
CA THR A 95 6.23 -13.44 -10.33
C THR A 95 6.65 -12.08 -10.90
N PRO A 96 7.93 -11.66 -10.74
CA PRO A 96 8.45 -10.43 -11.33
C PRO A 96 8.18 -10.29 -12.83
N SER A 97 8.24 -11.41 -13.58
CA SER A 97 7.93 -11.44 -15.02
C SER A 97 6.46 -11.12 -15.32
N VAL A 98 5.53 -11.71 -14.56
CA VAL A 98 4.09 -11.44 -14.66
C VAL A 98 3.80 -10.01 -14.24
N TYR A 99 4.42 -9.52 -13.17
CA TYR A 99 4.30 -8.14 -12.72
C TYR A 99 4.73 -7.15 -13.82
N ARG A 100 5.94 -7.34 -14.37
CA ARG A 100 6.44 -6.55 -15.50
C ARG A 100 5.52 -6.64 -16.72
N ARG A 101 5.00 -7.83 -17.01
CA ARG A 101 4.10 -8.05 -18.14
C ARG A 101 2.80 -7.27 -17.96
N ILE A 102 2.18 -7.30 -16.79
CA ILE A 102 0.97 -6.54 -16.48
C ILE A 102 1.25 -5.05 -16.64
N GLN A 103 2.37 -4.54 -16.12
CA GLN A 103 2.78 -3.16 -16.36
C GLN A 103 2.97 -2.86 -17.85
N SER A 104 3.61 -3.76 -18.60
CA SER A 104 3.82 -3.60 -20.03
C SER A 104 2.57 -3.73 -20.89
N GLU A 105 1.56 -4.49 -20.43
CA GLU A 105 0.26 -4.65 -21.09
C GLU A 105 -0.66 -3.46 -20.78
N CYS A 106 -0.54 -2.87 -19.58
CA CYS A 106 -1.06 -1.53 -19.28
C CYS A 106 -0.43 -0.45 -20.17
N ASP A 107 0.86 -0.59 -20.52
CA ASP A 107 1.56 0.33 -21.41
C ASP A 107 1.24 0.13 -22.92
N GLN A 108 0.80 -1.06 -23.34
CA GLN A 108 0.59 -1.39 -24.77
C GLN A 108 -0.85 -1.15 -25.26
N LYS A 109 -1.78 -0.87 -24.35
CA LYS A 109 -3.14 -0.40 -24.68
C LYS A 109 -3.36 0.95 -24.01
N GLY A 110 -3.21 2.02 -24.80
CA GLY A 110 -3.69 3.37 -24.47
C GLY A 110 -2.79 4.30 -23.66
N GLU A 111 -1.61 3.90 -23.19
CA GLU A 111 -0.70 4.83 -22.50
C GLU A 111 0.25 5.48 -23.49
N SER A 112 -0.25 6.56 -24.06
CA SER A 112 0.54 7.45 -24.87
C SER A 112 1.72 7.95 -24.06
N LYS A 113 2.86 8.06 -24.75
CA LYS A 113 4.10 8.64 -24.25
C LYS A 113 3.74 9.98 -23.60
N MET A 114 3.67 10.05 -22.28
CA MET A 114 3.61 11.31 -21.54
C MET A 114 4.67 12.21 -22.16
N ASN A 115 4.23 13.29 -22.81
CA ASN A 115 5.06 14.02 -23.75
C ASN A 115 6.36 14.45 -23.06
N HIS A 116 7.51 14.33 -23.73
CA HIS A 116 8.81 14.74 -23.21
C HIS A 116 8.78 16.15 -22.62
N GLU A 117 7.97 17.04 -23.19
CA GLU A 117 7.74 18.40 -22.68
C GLU A 117 6.98 18.42 -21.35
N ILE A 118 5.92 17.62 -21.19
CA ILE A 118 5.20 17.47 -19.92
C ILE A 118 6.15 16.94 -18.85
N ILE A 119 6.89 15.87 -19.13
CA ILE A 119 7.85 15.28 -18.18
C ILE A 119 8.89 16.30 -17.74
N LYS A 120 9.40 17.11 -18.67
CA LYS A 120 10.38 18.17 -18.37
C LYS A 120 9.78 19.25 -17.45
N GLN A 121 8.54 19.66 -17.69
CA GLN A 121 7.84 20.63 -16.85
C GLN A 121 7.52 20.07 -15.47
N LEU A 122 7.11 18.80 -15.36
CA LEU A 122 6.90 18.11 -14.07
C LEU A 122 8.18 18.04 -13.23
N LYS A 123 9.34 17.79 -13.88
CA LYS A 123 10.65 17.81 -13.20
C LYS A 123 11.03 19.18 -12.63
N SER A 124 10.43 20.25 -13.12
CA SER A 124 10.68 21.62 -12.65
C SER A 124 9.84 22.04 -11.44
N CYS A 125 8.88 21.21 -10.99
CA CYS A 125 8.05 21.51 -9.83
C CYS A 125 8.87 21.65 -8.54
N SER A 126 8.54 22.67 -7.73
CA SER A 126 9.12 22.85 -6.40
C SER A 126 8.66 21.76 -5.43
N ASP A 127 9.41 21.53 -4.36
CA ASP A 127 9.00 20.59 -3.30
C ASP A 127 7.71 21.05 -2.60
N GLU A 128 7.45 22.37 -2.53
CA GLU A 128 6.21 22.92 -2.01
C GLU A 128 5.01 22.52 -2.88
N ASP A 129 5.14 22.65 -4.21
CA ASP A 129 4.10 22.26 -5.16
C ASP A 129 3.84 20.76 -5.15
N LYS A 130 4.91 19.95 -5.06
CA LYS A 130 4.80 18.49 -4.92
C LYS A 130 4.10 18.09 -3.62
N ASN A 131 4.34 18.81 -2.53
CA ASN A 131 3.62 18.56 -1.26
C ASN A 131 2.14 18.94 -1.36
N LYS A 132 1.77 20.01 -2.08
CA LYS A 132 0.36 20.33 -2.36
C LYS A 132 -0.31 19.25 -3.20
N ALA A 133 0.36 18.81 -4.27
CA ALA A 133 -0.10 17.75 -5.16
C ALA A 133 -0.23 16.38 -4.46
N LEU A 134 0.52 16.14 -3.38
CA LEU A 134 0.41 14.92 -2.58
C LEU A 134 -0.97 14.78 -1.90
N GLU A 135 -1.61 15.86 -1.49
CA GLU A 135 -2.99 15.82 -0.97
C GLU A 135 -3.98 15.41 -2.07
N LEU A 136 -3.73 15.81 -3.32
CA LEU A 136 -4.52 15.38 -4.47
C LEU A 136 -4.39 13.88 -4.74
N VAL A 137 -3.18 13.32 -4.63
CA VAL A 137 -2.95 11.88 -4.74
C VAL A 137 -3.79 11.11 -3.70
N LYS A 138 -3.90 11.61 -2.46
CA LYS A 138 -4.75 10.98 -1.43
C LYS A 138 -6.22 10.95 -1.86
N GLU A 139 -6.75 12.03 -2.40
CA GLU A 139 -8.15 12.06 -2.85
C GLU A 139 -8.39 11.14 -4.05
N VAL A 140 -7.43 11.02 -4.97
CA VAL A 140 -7.49 10.04 -6.08
C VAL A 140 -7.57 8.61 -5.54
N LEU A 141 -6.75 8.27 -4.54
CA LEU A 141 -6.77 6.94 -3.92
C LEU A 141 -8.09 6.68 -3.18
N VAL A 142 -8.66 7.69 -2.51
CA VAL A 142 -10.00 7.60 -1.89
C VAL A 142 -11.06 7.35 -2.96
N ALA A 143 -11.00 8.06 -4.09
CA ALA A 143 -11.89 7.83 -5.23
C ALA A 143 -11.73 6.40 -5.77
N ALA A 144 -10.51 5.92 -5.97
CA ALA A 144 -10.25 4.56 -6.44
C ALA A 144 -10.86 3.49 -5.53
N GLN A 145 -10.66 3.62 -4.22
CA GLN A 145 -11.22 2.70 -3.24
C GLN A 145 -12.76 2.76 -3.22
N HIS A 146 -13.33 3.97 -3.30
CA HIS A 146 -14.78 4.16 -3.34
C HIS A 146 -15.39 3.51 -4.59
N ALA A 147 -14.77 3.70 -5.75
CA ALA A 147 -15.20 3.14 -7.02
C ALA A 147 -15.14 1.60 -7.02
N ARG A 148 -14.11 1.03 -6.40
CA ARG A 148 -13.98 -0.43 -6.25
C ARG A 148 -15.07 -1.02 -5.36
N SER A 149 -15.46 -0.29 -4.32
CA SER A 149 -16.43 -0.77 -3.33
C SER A 149 -17.88 -0.57 -3.77
N ASN A 150 -18.15 0.51 -4.51
CA ASN A 150 -19.52 0.98 -4.82
C ASN A 150 -19.81 1.08 -6.33
N GLY A 151 -18.83 0.80 -7.19
CA GLY A 151 -18.91 1.01 -8.63
C GLY A 151 -18.52 2.42 -9.08
N LEU A 152 -18.22 2.58 -10.37
CA LEU A 152 -17.75 3.85 -10.96
C LEU A 152 -18.79 4.98 -10.84
N VAL A 153 -20.08 4.67 -10.96
CA VAL A 153 -21.17 5.66 -10.93
C VAL A 153 -21.24 6.37 -9.58
N ALA A 154 -20.92 5.66 -8.48
CA ALA A 154 -20.97 6.23 -7.13
C ALA A 154 -19.98 7.39 -6.91
N LEU A 155 -19.00 7.55 -7.80
CA LEU A 155 -18.06 8.67 -7.76
C LEU A 155 -18.71 10.03 -8.02
N SER A 156 -19.90 10.10 -8.65
CA SER A 156 -20.63 11.36 -8.83
C SER A 156 -21.03 11.98 -7.48
N ASP A 157 -21.27 11.14 -6.49
CA ASP A 157 -21.82 11.54 -5.20
C ASP A 157 -20.72 11.73 -4.14
N LEU A 158 -19.49 11.31 -4.47
CA LEU A 158 -18.34 11.38 -3.58
C LEU A 158 -17.81 12.82 -3.47
N LYS A 159 -17.89 13.39 -2.27
CA LYS A 159 -17.39 14.74 -1.98
C LYS A 159 -15.88 14.72 -1.71
N LEU A 160 -15.12 15.21 -2.68
CA LEU A 160 -13.66 15.34 -2.62
C LEU A 160 -13.25 16.82 -2.58
N PRO A 161 -12.71 17.33 -1.47
CA PRO A 161 -12.41 18.76 -1.27
C PRO A 161 -11.55 19.42 -2.34
N LEU A 162 -10.54 18.74 -2.86
CA LEU A 162 -9.61 19.25 -3.87
C LEU A 162 -10.09 18.86 -5.28
N LEU A 163 -10.26 17.57 -5.55
CA LEU A 163 -10.67 17.04 -6.86
C LEU A 163 -12.03 17.60 -7.29
N GLY A 164 -12.99 17.70 -6.37
CA GLY A 164 -14.33 18.20 -6.66
C GLY A 164 -14.37 19.68 -7.09
N ARG A 165 -13.28 20.43 -6.89
CA ARG A 165 -13.15 21.82 -7.37
C ARG A 165 -12.50 21.92 -8.75
N MET A 166 -11.82 20.86 -9.21
CA MET A 166 -11.11 20.87 -10.47
C MET A 166 -12.06 20.59 -11.64
N GLU A 167 -12.24 21.57 -12.53
CA GLU A 167 -13.04 21.39 -13.75
C GLU A 167 -12.50 20.27 -14.65
N PHE A 168 -11.18 20.07 -14.66
CA PHE A 168 -10.54 18.96 -15.38
C PHE A 168 -10.97 17.60 -14.85
N TYR A 169 -11.04 17.43 -13.52
CA TYR A 169 -11.52 16.20 -12.88
C TYR A 169 -12.99 15.96 -13.18
N LYS A 170 -13.86 16.97 -13.03
CA LYS A 170 -15.30 16.83 -13.34
C LYS A 170 -15.53 16.38 -14.77
N LYS A 171 -14.78 16.93 -15.73
CA LYS A 171 -14.85 16.53 -17.14
C LYS A 171 -14.38 15.09 -17.36
N ALA A 172 -13.25 14.70 -16.75
CA ALA A 172 -12.75 13.33 -16.79
C ALA A 172 -13.75 12.33 -16.19
N LEU A 173 -14.34 12.68 -15.05
CA LEU A 173 -15.34 11.90 -14.35
C LEU A 173 -16.60 11.71 -15.20
N SER A 174 -17.11 12.76 -15.84
CA SER A 174 -18.26 12.67 -16.76
C SER A 174 -17.96 11.69 -17.89
N LEU A 175 -16.85 11.88 -18.60
CA LEU A 175 -16.48 11.00 -19.72
C LEU A 175 -16.38 9.53 -19.30
N MET A 176 -15.80 9.27 -18.12
CA MET A 176 -15.70 7.92 -17.56
C MET A 176 -17.08 7.33 -17.22
N ILE A 177 -17.95 8.10 -16.54
CA ILE A 177 -19.31 7.65 -16.16
C ILE A 177 -20.20 7.45 -17.39
N ASP A 178 -20.00 8.26 -18.43
CA ASP A 178 -20.70 8.15 -19.73
C ASP A 178 -20.25 6.92 -20.53
N GLY A 179 -19.30 6.13 -20.02
CA GLY A 179 -18.86 4.87 -20.62
C GLY A 179 -17.84 5.04 -21.74
N THR A 180 -17.14 6.18 -21.80
CA THR A 180 -16.02 6.37 -22.75
C THR A 180 -14.97 5.30 -22.52
N ASP A 181 -14.48 4.65 -23.59
CA ASP A 181 -13.41 3.66 -23.49
C ASP A 181 -12.16 4.26 -22.78
N PRO A 182 -11.44 3.51 -21.91
CA PRO A 182 -10.30 4.03 -21.16
C PRO A 182 -9.19 4.60 -22.03
N ASP A 183 -8.89 3.98 -23.17
CA ASP A 183 -7.81 4.43 -24.05
C ASP A 183 -8.20 5.75 -24.72
N LEU A 184 -9.48 5.86 -25.13
CA LEU A 184 -10.03 7.10 -25.69
C LEU A 184 -10.11 8.22 -24.63
N LEU A 185 -10.50 7.89 -23.40
CA LEU A 185 -10.52 8.83 -22.29
C LEU A 185 -9.12 9.42 -22.05
N SER A 186 -8.10 8.55 -21.93
CA SER A 186 -6.72 8.99 -21.75
C SER A 186 -6.27 9.90 -22.89
N GLN A 187 -6.51 9.53 -24.16
CA GLN A 187 -6.16 10.36 -25.32
C GLN A 187 -6.81 11.74 -25.30
N VAL A 188 -8.10 11.82 -24.93
CA VAL A 188 -8.82 13.10 -24.82
C VAL A 188 -8.21 13.97 -23.71
N LEU A 189 -7.94 13.38 -22.55
CA LEU A 189 -7.35 14.11 -21.42
C LEU A 189 -5.93 14.57 -21.70
N GLU A 190 -5.11 13.73 -22.35
CA GLU A 190 -3.76 14.10 -22.77
C GLU A 190 -3.76 15.24 -23.79
N THR A 191 -4.69 15.20 -24.75
CA THR A 191 -4.83 16.29 -25.73
C THR A 191 -5.14 17.62 -25.03
N ILE A 192 -6.00 17.60 -24.01
CA ILE A 192 -6.30 18.79 -23.21
C ILE A 192 -5.05 19.27 -22.46
N LEU A 193 -4.25 18.36 -21.89
CA LEU A 193 -2.99 18.71 -21.24
C LEU A 193 -2.00 19.38 -22.19
N LEU A 194 -1.89 18.87 -23.42
CA LEU A 194 -0.92 19.33 -24.42
C LEU A 194 -1.24 20.70 -25.02
N VAL A 195 -2.52 21.02 -25.18
CA VAL A 195 -2.96 22.29 -25.77
C VAL A 195 -2.93 23.42 -24.74
N GLY A 196 -3.01 23.08 -23.45
CA GLY A 196 -3.07 24.07 -22.39
C GLY A 196 -1.70 24.64 -21.99
N ASN A 197 -1.66 25.94 -21.76
CA ASN A 197 -0.50 26.62 -21.20
C ASN A 197 -0.63 26.71 -19.68
N TYR A 198 -0.27 25.64 -18.98
CA TYR A 198 -0.43 25.50 -17.53
C TYR A 198 0.84 25.85 -16.77
N SER A 199 0.68 26.32 -15.53
CA SER A 199 1.81 26.37 -14.58
C SER A 199 2.29 24.94 -14.25
N SER A 200 3.51 24.81 -13.73
CA SER A 200 4.09 23.52 -13.35
C SER A 200 3.23 22.77 -12.32
N LEU A 201 2.67 23.48 -11.33
CA LEU A 201 1.75 22.90 -10.35
C LEU A 201 0.44 22.44 -11.00
N GLU A 202 -0.22 23.28 -11.80
CA GLU A 202 -1.47 22.91 -12.46
C GLU A 202 -1.29 21.73 -13.42
N LEU A 203 -0.16 21.68 -14.13
CA LEU A 203 0.17 20.57 -15.01
C LEU A 203 0.35 19.27 -14.20
N LEU A 204 1.04 19.34 -13.06
CA LEU A 204 1.22 18.20 -12.16
C LEU A 204 -0.12 17.71 -11.61
N GLU A 205 -0.96 18.60 -11.10
CA GLU A 205 -2.28 18.25 -10.57
C GLU A 205 -3.16 17.59 -11.64
N ARG A 206 -3.21 18.15 -12.84
CA ARG A 206 -3.99 17.57 -13.95
C ARG A 206 -3.40 16.25 -14.44
N THR A 207 -2.08 16.08 -14.39
CA THR A 207 -1.43 14.81 -14.71
C THR A 207 -1.81 13.73 -13.68
N ILE A 208 -1.83 14.06 -12.40
CA ILE A 208 -2.29 13.17 -11.33
C ILE A 208 -3.76 12.77 -11.55
N VAL A 209 -4.63 13.73 -11.92
CA VAL A 209 -6.03 13.44 -12.25
C VAL A 209 -6.15 12.48 -13.44
N LEU A 210 -5.40 12.74 -14.52
CA LEU A 210 -5.41 11.92 -15.72
C LEU A 210 -5.03 10.47 -15.41
N VAL A 211 -3.88 10.29 -14.76
CA VAL A 211 -3.39 8.96 -14.37
C VAL A 211 -4.39 8.32 -13.42
N GLY A 212 -4.84 9.05 -12.39
CA GLY A 212 -5.80 8.57 -11.40
C GLY A 212 -7.10 8.04 -12.01
N ILE A 213 -7.81 8.87 -12.78
CA ILE A 213 -9.08 8.47 -13.41
C ILE A 213 -8.90 7.29 -14.35
N THR A 214 -7.83 7.29 -15.17
CA THR A 214 -7.56 6.19 -16.10
C THR A 214 -7.37 4.87 -15.34
N GLU A 215 -6.58 4.88 -14.26
CA GLU A 215 -6.32 3.70 -13.43
C GLU A 215 -7.58 3.20 -12.71
N ILE A 216 -8.42 4.12 -12.22
CA ILE A 216 -9.72 3.82 -11.62
C ILE A 216 -10.61 3.11 -12.63
N GLN A 217 -10.69 3.65 -13.84
CA GLN A 217 -11.54 3.10 -14.90
C GLN A 217 -11.06 1.72 -15.37
N LYS A 218 -9.74 1.54 -15.52
CA LYS A 218 -9.11 0.26 -15.86
C LYS A 218 -9.30 -0.79 -14.75
N GLY A 219 -9.75 -0.38 -13.57
CA GLY A 219 -9.90 -1.26 -12.40
C GLY A 219 -8.55 -1.72 -11.86
N THR A 220 -7.48 -0.96 -12.10
CA THR A 220 -6.15 -1.34 -11.66
C THR A 220 -6.13 -1.49 -10.15
N ASN A 221 -5.38 -2.46 -9.64
CA ASN A 221 -5.22 -2.63 -8.20
C ASN A 221 -4.61 -1.35 -7.59
N ILE A 222 -5.23 -0.82 -6.52
CA ILE A 222 -4.77 0.36 -5.79
C ILE A 222 -3.29 0.29 -5.37
N GLN A 223 -2.77 -0.93 -5.16
CA GLN A 223 -1.36 -1.21 -4.87
C GLN A 223 -0.40 -0.88 -6.00
N LEU A 224 -0.88 -0.90 -7.24
CA LEU A 224 -0.12 -0.49 -8.42
C LEU A 224 -0.35 0.98 -8.73
N GLN A 225 -1.55 1.50 -8.45
CA GLN A 225 -1.90 2.90 -8.66
C GLN A 225 -1.08 3.83 -7.75
N LYS A 226 -0.94 3.48 -6.47
CA LYS A 226 -0.25 4.29 -5.45
C LYS A 226 1.21 4.62 -5.83
N PRO A 227 2.11 3.64 -6.09
CA PRO A 227 3.49 3.95 -6.49
C PRO A 227 3.56 4.68 -7.83
N ARG A 228 2.64 4.40 -8.76
CA ARG A 228 2.55 5.10 -10.05
C ARG A 228 2.24 6.58 -9.87
N LEU A 229 1.22 6.92 -9.08
CA LEU A 229 0.84 8.31 -8.78
C LEU A 229 1.95 9.03 -8.01
N LEU A 230 2.61 8.36 -7.07
CA LEU A 230 3.70 8.95 -6.29
C LEU A 230 4.96 9.20 -7.12
N SER A 231 5.22 8.36 -8.13
CA SER A 231 6.35 8.57 -9.04
C SER A 231 6.25 9.91 -9.80
N LEU A 232 5.04 10.45 -10.01
CA LEU A 232 4.82 11.76 -10.63
C LEU A 232 5.39 12.91 -9.78
N LEU A 233 5.47 12.73 -8.46
CA LEU A 233 6.04 13.70 -7.52
C LEU A 233 7.56 13.56 -7.39
N GLY A 234 8.12 12.42 -7.81
CA GLY A 234 9.54 12.08 -7.74
C GLY A 234 9.87 11.00 -6.70
N GLU A 235 11.10 10.47 -6.78
CA GLU A 235 11.55 9.29 -6.03
C GLU A 235 11.39 9.40 -4.50
N GLY A 236 11.55 10.60 -3.94
CA GLY A 236 11.41 10.84 -2.49
C GLY A 236 9.97 10.78 -1.94
N TYR A 237 8.95 10.69 -2.80
CA TYR A 237 7.54 10.76 -2.39
C TYR A 237 6.86 9.41 -2.22
N ILE A 238 7.47 8.33 -2.73
CA ILE A 238 6.93 6.96 -2.63
C ILE A 238 6.71 6.55 -1.17
N ASN A 239 7.64 6.93 -0.27
CA ASN A 239 7.54 6.63 1.16
C ASN A 239 6.73 7.68 1.94
N LYS A 240 6.51 8.88 1.38
CA LYS A 240 5.95 10.03 2.10
C LYS A 240 4.44 9.94 2.31
N LEU A 241 3.71 9.29 1.40
CA LEU A 241 2.27 9.07 1.55
C LEU A 241 1.94 8.11 2.71
N GLU A 242 2.82 7.14 2.99
CA GLU A 242 2.67 6.20 4.14
C GLU A 242 2.92 6.86 5.50
N GLU A 243 3.74 7.92 5.50
CA GLU A 243 4.04 8.74 6.68
C GLU A 243 2.95 9.79 6.95
N LEU A 244 2.29 10.30 5.89
CA LEU A 244 1.27 11.34 5.97
C LEU A 244 -0.17 10.82 6.14
N SER A 245 -0.39 9.52 6.00
CA SER A 245 -1.65 8.88 6.38
C SER A 245 -1.67 8.67 7.90
N GLY A 246 -2.35 9.59 8.60
CA GLY A 246 -2.61 9.44 10.02
C GLY A 246 -3.35 8.14 10.33
N ASP A 247 -3.22 7.69 11.58
CA ASP A 247 -3.83 6.48 12.12
C ASP A 247 -5.33 6.34 11.79
N SER A 248 -6.06 7.46 11.69
CA SER A 248 -7.47 7.51 11.28
C SER A 248 -7.68 7.09 9.81
N PHE A 249 -6.86 7.60 8.89
CA PHE A 249 -6.94 7.27 7.46
C PHE A 249 -6.65 5.79 7.22
N LYS A 250 -5.60 5.26 7.87
CA LYS A 250 -5.21 3.84 7.77
C LYS A 250 -6.34 2.92 8.23
N ARG A 251 -7.06 3.28 9.30
CA ARG A 251 -8.23 2.51 9.76
C ARG A 251 -9.34 2.50 8.72
N THR A 252 -9.66 3.66 8.13
CA THR A 252 -10.66 3.75 7.04
C THR A 252 -10.29 2.87 5.86
N GLU A 253 -9.01 2.89 5.45
CA GLU A 253 -8.50 2.10 4.33
C GLU A 253 -8.54 0.60 4.61
N ILE A 254 -8.10 0.17 5.81
CA ILE A 254 -8.21 -1.22 6.26
C ILE A 254 -9.66 -1.70 6.25
N MET A 255 -10.58 -0.92 6.81
CA MET A 255 -12.00 -1.32 6.87
C MET A 255 -12.63 -1.39 5.48
N ALA A 256 -12.23 -0.50 4.56
CA ALA A 256 -12.69 -0.55 3.18
C ALA A 256 -12.16 -1.80 2.43
N LEU A 257 -10.91 -2.19 2.66
CA LEU A 257 -10.34 -3.43 2.12
C LEU A 257 -11.09 -4.66 2.64
N LEU A 258 -11.34 -4.71 3.95
CA LEU A 258 -12.04 -5.83 4.59
C LEU A 258 -13.49 -5.97 4.12
N ALA A 259 -14.18 -4.86 3.88
CA ALA A 259 -15.55 -4.86 3.36
C ALA A 259 -15.65 -5.47 1.94
N GLY A 260 -14.60 -5.31 1.13
CA GLY A 260 -14.52 -5.90 -0.21
C GLY A 260 -14.03 -7.35 -0.24
N MET A 261 -13.65 -7.92 0.90
CA MET A 261 -13.21 -9.32 1.00
C MET A 261 -14.41 -10.24 1.27
N ASP A 262 -14.44 -11.36 0.55
CA ASP A 262 -15.59 -12.26 0.46
C ASP A 262 -16.09 -12.77 1.82
N LYS A 263 -17.41 -12.72 2.04
CA LYS A 263 -18.09 -13.14 3.27
C LYS A 263 -18.48 -14.62 3.28
N SER A 264 -18.02 -15.38 2.28
CA SER A 264 -18.39 -16.78 2.03
C SER A 264 -18.03 -17.78 3.15
N TYR A 265 -17.53 -17.31 4.29
CA TYR A 265 -17.02 -18.09 5.43
C TYR A 265 -17.96 -18.14 6.65
N GLU A 266 -19.13 -17.49 6.57
CA GLU A 266 -20.10 -17.31 7.67
C GLU A 266 -20.63 -18.60 8.33
N THR A 267 -20.28 -19.80 7.87
CA THR A 267 -20.87 -21.07 8.34
C THR A 267 -19.94 -22.02 9.09
N SER A 268 -18.67 -21.65 9.34
CA SER A 268 -17.78 -22.51 10.13
C SER A 268 -17.90 -22.28 11.64
N ASN A 269 -18.07 -23.37 12.38
CA ASN A 269 -18.14 -23.35 13.84
C ASN A 269 -16.87 -22.77 14.49
N ASP A 270 -15.70 -22.92 13.85
CA ASP A 270 -14.43 -22.35 14.32
C ASP A 270 -14.44 -20.82 14.26
N VAL A 271 -14.98 -20.25 13.18
CA VAL A 271 -15.08 -18.79 12.98
C VAL A 271 -16.05 -18.19 13.99
N VAL A 272 -17.23 -18.80 14.16
CA VAL A 272 -18.24 -18.36 15.13
C VAL A 272 -17.69 -18.40 16.56
N THR A 273 -16.92 -19.44 16.90
CA THR A 273 -16.28 -19.56 18.21
C THR A 273 -15.25 -18.47 18.42
N PHE A 274 -14.43 -18.20 17.40
CA PHE A 274 -13.45 -17.11 17.44
C PHE A 274 -14.12 -15.75 17.63
N GLU A 275 -15.17 -15.45 16.88
CA GLU A 275 -15.89 -14.17 17.00
C GLU A 275 -16.50 -13.96 18.38
N LYS A 276 -17.15 -15.00 18.94
CA LYS A 276 -17.71 -14.94 20.30
C LYS A 276 -16.61 -14.65 21.33
N LEU A 277 -15.44 -15.26 21.15
CA LEU A 277 -14.30 -15.04 22.02
C LEU A 277 -13.79 -13.60 21.92
N ILE A 278 -13.59 -13.06 20.71
CA ILE A 278 -13.14 -11.68 20.51
C ILE A 278 -14.14 -10.67 21.11
N ARG A 279 -15.44 -10.88 20.91
CA ARG A 279 -16.50 -10.03 21.49
C ARG A 279 -16.52 -10.01 23.02
N SER A 280 -15.96 -11.02 23.67
CA SER A 280 -15.89 -11.09 25.15
C SER A 280 -14.79 -10.20 25.75
N PHE A 281 -13.88 -9.65 24.93
CA PHE A 281 -12.76 -8.84 25.40
C PHE A 281 -12.98 -7.34 25.18
N ASP A 282 -12.54 -6.54 26.15
CA ASP A 282 -12.47 -5.10 26.00
C ASP A 282 -11.25 -4.68 25.15
N LYS A 283 -11.22 -3.42 24.72
CA LYS A 283 -10.15 -2.88 23.88
C LYS A 283 -8.75 -3.08 24.48
N ARG A 284 -8.58 -2.98 25.81
CA ARG A 284 -7.26 -3.15 26.45
C ARG A 284 -6.81 -4.60 26.42
N SER A 285 -7.72 -5.55 26.63
CA SER A 285 -7.43 -6.98 26.52
C SER A 285 -7.08 -7.37 25.09
N LEU A 286 -7.83 -6.87 24.10
CA LEU A 286 -7.51 -7.07 22.68
C LEU A 286 -6.14 -6.49 22.32
N GLN A 287 -5.79 -5.31 22.83
CA GLN A 287 -4.46 -4.73 22.67
C GLN A 287 -3.34 -5.61 23.22
N ARG A 288 -3.55 -6.24 24.39
CA ARG A 288 -2.59 -7.18 24.97
C ARG A 288 -2.45 -8.43 24.11
N ILE A 289 -3.57 -9.01 23.68
CA ILE A 289 -3.57 -10.19 22.81
C ILE A 289 -2.82 -9.89 21.50
N LEU A 290 -3.18 -8.80 20.82
CA LEU A 290 -2.60 -8.43 19.54
C LEU A 290 -1.12 -8.03 19.62
N ARG A 291 -0.61 -7.67 20.80
CA ARG A 291 0.82 -7.44 21.02
C ARG A 291 1.64 -8.74 20.95
N GLU A 292 1.05 -9.85 21.36
CA GLU A 292 1.69 -11.18 21.33
C GLU A 292 1.48 -11.90 19.99
N VAL A 293 0.58 -11.41 19.15
CA VAL A 293 0.27 -11.97 17.84
C VAL A 293 1.06 -11.23 16.76
N LYS A 294 1.70 -11.98 15.85
CA LYS A 294 2.34 -11.35 14.68
C LYS A 294 1.29 -10.68 13.80
N VAL A 295 1.57 -9.47 13.32
CA VAL A 295 0.61 -8.68 12.51
C VAL A 295 0.14 -9.44 11.27
N ASP A 296 1.00 -10.26 10.65
CA ASP A 296 0.62 -11.07 9.49
C ASP A 296 -0.42 -12.16 9.83
N ILE A 297 -0.42 -12.66 11.07
CA ILE A 297 -1.44 -13.60 11.58
C ILE A 297 -2.73 -12.84 11.88
N ALA A 298 -2.63 -11.65 12.49
CA ALA A 298 -3.79 -10.80 12.74
C ALA A 298 -4.51 -10.40 11.44
N ALA A 299 -3.76 -10.03 10.39
CA ALA A 299 -4.28 -9.74 9.07
C ALA A 299 -5.10 -10.90 8.51
N LYS A 300 -4.57 -12.12 8.58
CA LYS A 300 -5.24 -13.34 8.09
C LYS A 300 -6.50 -13.68 8.89
N ALA A 301 -6.47 -13.46 10.20
CA ALA A 301 -7.56 -13.82 11.10
C ALA A 301 -8.76 -12.88 11.03
N ILE A 302 -8.53 -11.60 10.69
CA ILE A 302 -9.55 -10.54 10.59
C ILE A 302 -10.45 -10.71 9.34
N VAL A 303 -9.91 -11.30 8.27
CA VAL A 303 -10.68 -11.46 7.02
C VAL A 303 -11.84 -12.44 7.23
N GLY A 304 -13.02 -12.09 6.71
CA GLY A 304 -14.21 -12.94 6.78
C GLY A 304 -14.97 -12.89 8.11
N LEU A 305 -14.52 -12.09 9.07
CA LEU A 305 -15.27 -11.82 10.30
C LEU A 305 -16.39 -10.81 10.09
N GLN A 306 -17.37 -10.80 10.98
CA GLN A 306 -18.38 -9.75 11.03
C GLN A 306 -17.77 -8.36 11.29
N SER A 307 -18.36 -7.33 10.70
CA SER A 307 -17.79 -5.97 10.64
C SER A 307 -17.56 -5.35 12.02
N ASP A 308 -18.38 -5.67 13.02
CA ASP A 308 -18.20 -5.23 14.41
C ASP A 308 -16.95 -5.84 15.06
N VAL A 309 -16.66 -7.10 14.75
CA VAL A 309 -15.46 -7.82 15.24
C VAL A 309 -14.21 -7.31 14.53
N GLN A 310 -14.29 -7.08 13.21
CA GLN A 310 -13.22 -6.44 12.43
C GLN A 310 -12.88 -5.07 13.00
N GLN A 311 -13.88 -4.23 13.24
CA GLN A 311 -13.71 -2.90 13.83
C GLN A 311 -13.01 -2.98 15.20
N SER A 312 -13.47 -3.90 16.07
CA SER A 312 -12.90 -4.07 17.41
C SER A 312 -11.42 -4.45 17.38
N LEU A 313 -11.02 -5.33 16.47
CA LEU A 313 -9.63 -5.75 16.29
C LEU A 313 -8.77 -4.64 15.67
N VAL A 314 -9.27 -3.93 14.67
CA VAL A 314 -8.57 -2.82 14.03
C VAL A 314 -8.38 -1.63 14.99
N ASP A 315 -9.39 -1.32 15.81
CA ASP A 315 -9.33 -0.25 16.81
C ASP A 315 -8.36 -0.53 17.95
N ALA A 316 -8.08 -1.81 18.21
CA ALA A 316 -7.07 -2.23 19.16
C ALA A 316 -5.64 -2.00 18.62
N LEU A 317 -5.43 -1.90 17.30
CA LEU A 317 -4.12 -1.62 16.71
C LEU A 317 -3.81 -0.11 16.65
N PHE A 318 -2.52 0.24 16.63
CA PHE A 318 -2.04 1.62 16.55
C PHE A 318 -0.66 1.71 15.88
N GLY A 319 -0.36 2.85 15.28
CA GLY A 319 0.97 3.18 14.75
C GLY A 319 1.46 2.19 13.69
N ALA A 320 2.67 1.66 13.88
CA ALA A 320 3.30 0.72 12.96
C ALA A 320 2.45 -0.53 12.68
N ASN A 321 1.67 -1.01 13.64
CA ASN A 321 0.85 -2.21 13.46
C ASN A 321 -0.31 -1.98 12.48
N LEU A 322 -0.85 -0.75 12.38
CA LEU A 322 -1.86 -0.42 11.37
C LEU A 322 -1.26 -0.35 9.97
N THR A 323 -0.09 0.28 9.83
CA THR A 323 0.64 0.28 8.56
C THR A 323 0.95 -1.15 8.10
N MET A 324 1.41 -2.00 9.02
CA MET A 324 1.68 -3.41 8.71
C MET A 324 0.41 -4.19 8.37
N LEU A 325 -0.68 -4.00 9.12
CA LEU A 325 -1.95 -4.66 8.84
C LEU A 325 -2.48 -4.26 7.46
N LEU A 326 -2.46 -2.96 7.15
CA LEU A 326 -2.82 -2.44 5.84
C LEU A 326 -1.97 -3.10 4.75
N ASN A 327 -0.64 -3.03 4.87
CA ASN A 327 0.32 -3.61 3.94
C ASN A 327 0.28 -5.16 3.85
N ASP A 328 -0.36 -5.85 4.78
CA ASP A 328 -0.55 -7.29 4.73
C ASP A 328 -1.92 -7.62 4.09
N LEU A 329 -3.00 -6.90 4.45
CA LEU A 329 -4.33 -7.05 3.84
C LEU A 329 -4.35 -6.69 2.35
N GLU A 330 -3.60 -5.65 1.97
CA GLU A 330 -3.48 -5.18 0.59
C GLU A 330 -2.92 -6.24 -0.38
N PHE A 331 -2.17 -7.23 0.14
CA PHE A 331 -1.44 -8.22 -0.65
C PHE A 331 -1.87 -9.66 -0.36
N TYR A 332 -2.88 -9.87 0.49
CA TYR A 332 -3.26 -11.21 0.95
C TYR A 332 -4.38 -11.85 0.11
N PRO A 333 -4.13 -12.97 -0.59
CA PRO A 333 -5.18 -13.78 -1.19
C PRO A 333 -5.80 -14.66 -0.09
N CYS A 334 -7.04 -14.39 0.28
CA CYS A 334 -7.66 -15.08 1.39
C CYS A 334 -8.22 -16.45 0.97
N SER A 335 -7.51 -17.52 1.32
CA SER A 335 -8.10 -18.87 1.36
C SER A 335 -8.65 -19.15 2.75
N PHE A 336 -9.87 -19.67 2.83
CA PHE A 336 -10.56 -20.05 4.08
C PHE A 336 -9.69 -20.78 5.10
N GLU A 337 -8.94 -21.79 4.64
CA GLU A 337 -8.14 -22.66 5.50
C GLU A 337 -7.08 -21.89 6.28
N VAL A 338 -6.43 -20.92 5.63
CA VAL A 338 -5.38 -20.11 6.28
C VAL A 338 -5.98 -19.11 7.27
N THR A 339 -7.18 -18.58 7.01
CA THR A 339 -7.91 -17.75 7.96
C THR A 339 -8.23 -18.53 9.24
N VAL A 340 -8.75 -19.75 9.12
CA VAL A 340 -9.06 -20.61 10.28
C VAL A 340 -7.81 -20.95 11.08
N ILE A 341 -6.69 -21.26 10.41
CA ILE A 341 -5.40 -21.51 11.08
C ILE A 341 -4.94 -20.26 11.84
N ALA A 342 -5.05 -19.09 11.23
CA ALA A 342 -4.68 -17.83 11.88
C ALA A 342 -5.55 -17.54 13.12
N GLN A 343 -6.86 -17.76 13.03
CA GLN A 343 -7.78 -17.63 14.15
C GLN A 343 -7.43 -18.59 15.30
N LYS A 344 -7.15 -19.86 14.99
CA LYS A 344 -6.70 -20.85 15.99
C LYS A 344 -5.40 -20.44 16.69
N ASN A 345 -4.46 -19.84 15.96
CA ASN A 345 -3.23 -19.31 16.57
C ASN A 345 -3.53 -18.20 17.60
N ILE A 346 -4.48 -17.32 17.30
CA ILE A 346 -4.90 -16.27 18.24
C ILE A 346 -5.60 -16.91 19.46
N ILE A 347 -6.48 -17.90 19.27
CA ILE A 347 -7.12 -18.63 20.38
C ILE A 347 -6.09 -19.28 21.30
N ASN A 348 -5.07 -19.92 20.72
CA ASN A 348 -3.97 -20.52 21.50
C ASN A 348 -3.20 -19.45 22.28
N THR A 349 -2.95 -18.30 21.68
CA THR A 349 -2.30 -17.16 22.34
C THR A 349 -3.13 -16.64 23.52
N ILE A 350 -4.44 -16.51 23.34
CA ILE A 350 -5.38 -16.13 24.41
C ILE A 350 -5.33 -17.15 25.56
N SER A 351 -5.30 -18.44 25.23
CA SER A 351 -5.24 -19.51 26.24
C SER A 351 -3.95 -19.45 27.05
N MET A 352 -2.80 -19.23 26.40
CA MET A 352 -1.52 -19.04 27.08
C MET A 352 -1.53 -17.82 28.02
N LEU A 353 -2.06 -16.70 27.56
CA LEU A 353 -2.15 -15.47 28.36
C LEU A 353 -3.07 -15.62 29.57
N ARG A 354 -4.19 -16.36 29.45
CA ARG A 354 -5.04 -16.70 30.59
C ARG A 354 -4.32 -17.57 31.61
N THR A 355 -3.58 -18.59 31.16
CA THR A 355 -2.79 -19.43 32.08
C THR A 355 -1.68 -18.68 32.79
N ALA A 356 -1.15 -17.60 32.18
CA ALA A 356 -0.17 -16.72 32.78
C ALA A 356 -0.76 -15.66 33.73
N GLY A 357 -2.10 -15.51 33.78
CA GLY A 357 -2.77 -14.47 34.56
C GLY A 357 -2.73 -13.06 33.93
N ASP A 358 -2.31 -12.96 32.67
CA ASP A 358 -2.16 -11.69 31.94
C ASP A 358 -3.46 -11.19 31.30
N LEU A 359 -4.47 -12.07 31.24
CA LEU A 359 -5.86 -11.80 30.84
C LEU A 359 -6.80 -12.28 31.95
N LEU A 360 -7.71 -11.42 32.38
CA LEU A 360 -8.80 -11.75 33.31
C LEU A 360 -9.99 -12.36 32.55
#